data_AF-A0A2W7A4X3-F1
#
_entry.id   AF-A0A2W7A4X3-F1
#
_cell.length_a   1.000
_cell.length_b   1.000
_cell.length_c   1.000
_cell.angle_alpha   90.00
_cell.angle_beta   90.00
_cell.angle_gamma   90.00
#
_symmetry.space_group_name_H-M   'P 1'
#
loop_
_entity.id
_entity.type
_entity.pdbx_description
1 polymer ?
#
loop_
_entity_poly.entity_id
_entity_poly.type
_entity_poly.pdbx_seq_one_letter_code
_entity_poly.pdbx_strand_id
1 'polypeptide(L)'
;MKAQLNLMSLILLLAFGCQTIPTQSEPNLQTQKIPAKIIDSCAPFDGAAFQVSIAENIIVDIYKAPQFDNSVKFTFPTNSQTGYARLLLPNAELLIQQRKLSFKTLTGEIVFNMVKRDVPVEGSFNFVTPEGERKQGTFKAIWQKSQITRC
;
A
#
# COMPACT_ATOMS: atom_id res chain seq x y z
N MET A 1 31.45 -27.96 60.31
CA MET A 1 30.76 -26.84 59.63
C MET A 1 31.30 -26.71 58.21
N LYS A 2 30.68 -27.32 57.19
CA LYS A 2 31.10 -27.15 55.76
C LYS A 2 30.06 -27.59 54.71
N ALA A 3 28.94 -28.21 55.10
CA ALA A 3 27.92 -28.68 54.16
C ALA A 3 26.70 -27.74 54.00
N GLN A 4 26.55 -26.72 54.85
CA GLN A 4 25.38 -25.83 54.85
C GLN A 4 25.52 -24.63 53.89
N LEU A 5 26.73 -24.32 53.40
CA LEU A 5 26.95 -23.14 52.55
C LEU A 5 26.67 -23.37 51.05
N ASN A 6 26.48 -24.62 50.62
CA ASN A 6 26.28 -24.94 49.20
C ASN A 6 24.82 -25.02 48.76
N LEU A 7 23.88 -25.19 49.70
CA LEU A 7 22.46 -25.33 49.33
C LEU A 7 21.78 -23.97 49.07
N MET A 8 22.19 -22.92 49.78
CA MET A 8 21.63 -21.57 49.62
C MET A 8 22.04 -20.91 48.29
N SER A 9 23.26 -21.17 47.81
CA SER A 9 23.73 -20.64 46.52
C SER A 9 23.01 -21.27 45.32
N LEU A 10 22.52 -22.51 45.44
CA LEU A 10 21.82 -23.19 44.36
C LEU A 10 20.36 -22.72 44.22
N ILE A 11 19.72 -22.33 45.33
CA ILE A 11 18.33 -21.82 45.33
C ILE A 11 18.28 -20.39 44.77
N LEU A 12 19.30 -19.57 45.04
CA LEU A 12 19.34 -18.19 44.55
C LEU A 12 19.52 -18.11 43.02
N LEU A 13 20.18 -19.09 42.40
CA LEU A 13 20.37 -19.17 40.95
C LEU A 13 19.13 -19.65 40.18
N LEU A 14 18.18 -20.32 40.85
CA LEU A 14 16.94 -20.80 40.21
C LEU A 14 15.81 -19.73 40.22
N ALA A 15 15.93 -18.66 41.00
CA ALA A 15 14.92 -17.61 41.08
C ALA A 15 15.04 -16.52 39.98
N PHE A 16 16.15 -16.47 39.23
CA PHE A 16 16.41 -15.44 38.21
C PHE A 16 16.28 -15.94 36.76
N GLY A 17 15.74 -17.15 36.55
CA GLY A 17 15.66 -17.78 35.23
C GLY A 17 14.42 -17.49 34.39
N CYS A 18 13.47 -16.69 34.88
CA CYS A 18 12.25 -16.35 34.13
C CYS A 18 12.25 -14.86 33.72
N GLN A 19 13.32 -14.40 33.08
CA GLN A 19 13.19 -13.23 32.23
C GLN A 19 12.43 -13.68 30.99
N THR A 20 11.15 -13.32 30.93
CA THR A 20 10.38 -13.41 29.70
C THR A 20 11.17 -12.70 28.63
N ILE A 21 11.71 -13.47 27.68
CA ILE A 21 12.21 -12.92 26.42
C ILE A 21 11.08 -12.00 25.95
N PRO A 22 11.31 -10.68 25.78
CA PRO A 22 10.30 -9.85 25.15
C PRO A 22 10.17 -10.44 23.76
N THR A 23 9.08 -11.19 23.54
CA THR A 23 8.65 -11.61 22.23
C THR A 23 8.64 -10.33 21.43
N GLN A 24 9.66 -10.18 20.59
CA GLN A 24 9.79 -9.06 19.69
C GLN A 24 8.54 -9.15 18.83
N SER A 25 7.53 -8.38 19.20
CA SER A 25 6.27 -8.33 18.49
C SER A 25 6.65 -8.00 17.06
N GLU A 26 6.47 -8.99 16.17
CA GLU A 26 6.64 -8.80 14.74
C GLU A 26 5.98 -7.47 14.41
N PRO A 27 6.67 -6.54 13.73
CA PRO A 27 6.07 -5.26 13.41
C PRO A 27 4.74 -5.55 12.73
N ASN A 28 3.66 -5.14 13.40
CA ASN A 28 2.31 -5.38 12.95
C ASN A 28 2.13 -4.67 11.60
N LEU A 29 2.42 -5.40 10.52
CA LEU A 29 2.34 -4.98 9.12
C LEU A 29 0.92 -4.51 8.76
N GLN A 30 -0.08 -4.74 9.62
CA GLN A 30 -1.45 -4.28 9.41
C GLN A 30 -1.73 -2.85 9.93
N THR A 31 -0.82 -2.23 10.69
CA THR A 31 -1.11 -0.91 11.30
C THR A 31 -0.57 0.27 10.50
N GLN A 32 0.51 0.09 9.73
CA GLN A 32 1.11 1.19 8.98
C GLN A 32 0.43 1.37 7.62
N LYS A 33 -0.41 2.39 7.50
CA LYS A 33 -1.02 2.76 6.21
C LYS A 33 0.06 3.31 5.28
N ILE A 34 0.17 2.72 4.11
CA ILE A 34 1.09 3.17 3.06
C ILE A 34 0.61 4.54 2.54
N PRO A 35 1.49 5.55 2.45
CA PRO A 35 1.11 6.85 1.93
C PRO A 35 0.70 6.73 0.46
N ALA A 36 -0.40 7.40 0.12
CA ALA A 36 -0.89 7.48 -1.24
C ALA A 36 -1.35 8.89 -1.61
N LYS A 37 -1.51 9.13 -2.91
CA LYS A 37 -1.95 10.40 -3.49
C LYS A 37 -3.06 10.11 -4.50
N ILE A 38 -4.08 10.96 -4.55
CA ILE A 38 -5.10 10.93 -5.60
C ILE A 38 -5.02 12.21 -6.43
N ILE A 39 -5.10 12.07 -7.75
CA ILE A 39 -5.11 13.18 -8.70
C ILE A 39 -6.30 12.99 -9.64
N ASP A 40 -7.08 14.05 -9.85
CA ASP A 40 -8.11 14.08 -10.89
C ASP A 40 -7.45 13.88 -12.27
N SER A 41 -8.04 13.06 -13.12
CA SER A 41 -7.51 12.71 -14.44
C SER A 41 -8.63 12.64 -15.47
N CYS A 42 -8.27 12.50 -16.76
CA CYS A 42 -9.22 12.25 -17.83
C CYS A 42 -9.08 10.82 -18.33
N ALA A 43 -10.22 10.19 -18.61
CA ALA A 43 -10.22 8.93 -19.32
C ALA A 43 -9.69 9.14 -20.76
N PRO A 44 -9.17 8.09 -21.42
CA PRO A 44 -8.78 8.17 -22.84
C PRO A 44 -9.97 8.31 -23.81
N PHE A 45 -11.19 8.28 -23.27
CA PHE A 45 -12.46 8.59 -23.92
C PHE A 45 -13.11 9.76 -23.17
N ASP A 46 -14.14 10.39 -23.75
CA ASP A 46 -14.88 11.45 -23.07
C ASP A 46 -15.47 10.93 -21.74
N GLY A 47 -14.84 11.31 -20.64
CA GLY A 47 -15.17 10.77 -19.31
C GLY A 47 -14.18 11.18 -18.22
N ALA A 48 -14.68 11.21 -16.99
CA ALA A 48 -13.88 11.50 -15.82
C ALA A 48 -13.04 10.27 -15.39
N ALA A 49 -11.86 10.53 -14.86
CA ALA A 49 -11.00 9.53 -14.27
C ALA A 49 -10.33 10.07 -13.00
N PHE A 50 -9.68 9.18 -12.26
CA PHE A 50 -8.74 9.56 -11.21
C PHE A 50 -7.60 8.56 -11.17
N GLN A 51 -6.43 9.05 -10.76
CA GLN A 51 -5.24 8.25 -10.57
C GLN A 51 -4.92 8.17 -9.08
N VAL A 52 -4.55 6.98 -8.62
CA VAL A 52 -4.03 6.73 -7.28
C VAL A 52 -2.57 6.30 -7.37
N SER A 53 -1.68 7.01 -6.69
CA SER A 53 -0.27 6.66 -6.56
C SER A 53 -0.02 6.18 -5.13
N ILE A 54 0.36 4.91 -4.96
CA ILE A 54 0.62 4.26 -3.66
C ILE A 54 2.13 4.03 -3.55
N ALA A 55 2.73 4.47 -2.43
CA ALA A 55 4.19 4.44 -2.23
C ALA A 55 5.01 5.03 -3.39
N GLU A 56 4.40 5.95 -4.16
CA GLU A 56 4.98 6.64 -5.33
C GLU A 56 5.34 5.75 -6.53
N ASN A 57 5.21 4.43 -6.42
CA ASN A 57 5.61 3.49 -7.47
C ASN A 57 4.48 2.58 -7.96
N ILE A 58 3.37 2.42 -7.23
CA ILE A 58 2.18 1.73 -7.72
C ILE A 58 1.20 2.79 -8.22
N ILE A 59 0.91 2.79 -9.52
CA ILE A 59 -0.01 3.72 -10.16
C ILE A 59 -1.26 2.95 -10.59
N VAL A 60 -2.42 3.43 -10.15
CA VAL A 60 -3.72 2.87 -10.49
C VAL A 60 -4.56 3.97 -11.13
N ASP A 61 -4.81 3.83 -12.42
CA ASP A 61 -5.70 4.69 -13.19
C ASP A 61 -7.11 4.07 -13.17
N ILE A 62 -8.13 4.84 -12.82
CA ILE A 62 -9.54 4.40 -12.77
C ILE A 62 -10.38 5.32 -13.63
N TYR A 63 -11.00 4.79 -14.67
CA TYR A 63 -11.80 5.56 -15.63
C TYR A 63 -13.27 5.69 -15.20
N LYS A 64 -13.45 6.21 -13.99
CA LYS A 64 -14.75 6.58 -13.43
C LYS A 64 -14.62 7.88 -12.65
N ALA A 65 -15.73 8.60 -12.45
CA ALA A 65 -15.75 9.75 -11.57
C ALA A 65 -15.41 9.35 -10.11
N PRO A 66 -14.61 10.14 -9.37
CA PRO A 66 -14.14 9.82 -8.02
C PRO A 66 -15.18 10.16 -6.94
N GLN A 67 -16.36 9.57 -7.02
CA GLN A 67 -17.44 9.78 -6.06
C GLN A 67 -18.12 8.45 -5.75
N PHE A 68 -17.77 7.86 -4.61
CA PHE A 68 -18.30 6.58 -4.14
C PHE A 68 -18.61 6.70 -2.64
N ASP A 69 -19.89 6.76 -2.30
CA ASP A 69 -20.34 6.86 -0.90
C ASP A 69 -20.27 5.52 -0.14
N ASN A 70 -20.01 4.43 -0.86
CA ASN A 70 -19.88 3.08 -0.32
C ASN A 70 -18.54 2.47 -0.72
N SER A 71 -18.19 1.36 -0.05
CA SER A 71 -17.03 0.57 -0.42
C SER A 71 -17.13 0.11 -1.88
N VAL A 72 -16.05 0.32 -2.63
CA VAL A 72 -15.97 -0.01 -4.05
C VAL A 72 -14.68 -0.75 -4.35
N LYS A 73 -14.78 -1.77 -5.20
CA LYS A 73 -13.69 -2.63 -5.61
C LYS A 73 -13.44 -2.53 -7.11
N PHE A 74 -12.18 -2.43 -7.49
CA PHE A 74 -11.73 -2.49 -8.87
C PHE A 74 -10.73 -3.62 -9.03
N THR A 75 -10.86 -4.39 -10.11
CA THR A 75 -10.02 -5.54 -10.41
C THR A 75 -9.33 -5.33 -11.75
N PHE A 76 -8.09 -5.77 -11.87
CA PHE A 76 -7.20 -5.55 -13.01
C PHE A 76 -6.48 -6.83 -13.42
N PRO A 77 -6.21 -7.02 -14.72
CA PRO A 77 -7.01 -6.44 -15.81
C PRO A 77 -8.44 -7.00 -15.73
N THR A 78 -9.47 -6.18 -15.92
CA THR A 78 -10.84 -6.69 -16.13
C THR A 78 -11.29 -6.37 -17.55
N ASN A 79 -11.22 -5.10 -17.95
CA ASN A 79 -11.45 -4.59 -19.29
C ASN A 79 -10.74 -3.23 -19.42
N SER A 80 -10.49 -2.76 -20.64
CA SER A 80 -9.82 -1.47 -20.91
C SER A 80 -10.61 -0.25 -20.41
N GLN A 81 -11.89 -0.40 -20.09
CA GLN A 81 -12.77 0.68 -19.64
C GLN A 81 -12.74 0.92 -18.14
N THR A 82 -12.21 -0.02 -17.34
CA THR A 82 -12.10 0.17 -15.89
C THR A 82 -10.86 1.00 -15.51
N GLY A 83 -9.80 0.87 -16.32
CA GLY A 83 -8.51 1.49 -16.08
C GLY A 83 -7.38 0.46 -16.01
N TYR A 84 -6.26 0.85 -15.39
CA TYR A 84 -5.04 0.04 -15.36
C TYR A 84 -4.32 0.16 -14.03
N ALA A 85 -3.71 -0.94 -13.56
CA ALA A 85 -2.77 -0.94 -12.44
C ALA A 85 -1.36 -1.25 -12.96
N ARG A 86 -0.37 -0.48 -12.51
CA ARG A 86 1.01 -0.59 -13.00
C ARG A 86 2.04 -0.24 -11.93
N LEU A 87 3.18 -0.91 -11.99
CA LEU A 87 4.34 -0.66 -11.16
C LEU A 87 5.38 0.14 -11.97
N LEU A 88 5.74 1.31 -11.45
CA LEU A 88 6.85 2.12 -11.92
C LEU A 88 8.16 1.45 -11.50
N LEU A 89 9.04 1.17 -12.47
CA LEU A 89 10.33 0.54 -12.17
C LEU A 89 11.36 1.57 -11.68
N PRO A 90 12.23 1.19 -10.72
CA PRO A 90 13.36 2.03 -10.34
C PRO A 90 14.22 2.33 -11.58
N ASN A 91 14.74 3.57 -11.67
CA ASN A 91 15.33 4.21 -12.86
C ASN A 91 14.34 4.78 -13.88
N ALA A 92 13.03 4.74 -13.61
CA ALA A 92 12.07 5.47 -14.45
C ALA A 92 12.42 6.96 -14.55
N GLU A 93 12.94 7.60 -13.51
CA GLU A 93 13.38 9.01 -13.54
C GLU A 93 14.51 9.26 -14.56
N LEU A 94 15.48 8.36 -14.66
CA LEU A 94 16.54 8.42 -15.66
C LEU A 94 15.99 8.17 -17.08
N LEU A 95 14.95 7.35 -17.20
CA LEU A 95 14.30 7.07 -18.48
C LEU A 95 13.19 8.06 -18.84
N ILE A 96 12.70 8.90 -17.91
CA ILE A 96 11.79 10.03 -18.17
C ILE A 96 12.50 11.05 -19.06
N GLN A 97 13.80 11.28 -18.84
CA GLN A 97 14.65 12.08 -19.73
C GLN A 97 14.72 11.50 -21.15
N GLN A 98 14.53 10.19 -21.30
CA GLN A 98 14.52 9.47 -22.58
C GLN A 98 13.10 9.18 -23.10
N ARG A 99 12.05 9.71 -22.46
CA ARG A 99 10.62 9.39 -22.72
C ARG A 99 10.30 7.88 -22.71
N LYS A 100 11.10 7.06 -22.03
CA LYS A 100 10.86 5.62 -21.86
C LYS A 100 10.48 5.31 -20.42
N LEU A 101 9.33 5.80 -19.97
CA LEU A 101 8.77 5.32 -18.71
C LEU A 101 8.55 3.81 -18.82
N SER A 102 9.27 3.04 -18.00
CA SER A 102 9.12 1.59 -17.96
C SER A 102 8.16 1.21 -16.84
N PHE A 103 7.06 0.56 -17.22
CA PHE A 103 6.03 0.09 -16.32
C PHE A 103 5.90 -1.43 -16.42
N LYS A 104 5.62 -2.08 -15.29
CA LYS A 104 5.07 -3.44 -15.28
C LYS A 104 3.58 -3.39 -15.04
N THR A 105 2.80 -4.04 -15.89
CA THR A 105 1.37 -4.21 -15.66
C THR A 105 1.15 -5.04 -14.40
N LEU A 106 0.24 -4.61 -13.54
CA LEU A 106 -0.18 -5.34 -12.35
C LEU A 106 -1.54 -5.99 -12.59
N THR A 107 -1.72 -7.20 -12.05
CA THR A 107 -3.01 -7.86 -11.93
C THR A 107 -3.45 -7.88 -10.46
N GLY A 108 -4.74 -8.02 -10.16
CA GLY A 108 -5.26 -8.04 -8.79
C GLY A 108 -6.32 -6.99 -8.56
N GLU A 109 -6.42 -6.46 -7.34
CA GLU A 109 -7.52 -5.57 -6.95
C GLU A 109 -7.11 -4.44 -6.01
N ILE A 110 -7.90 -3.37 -6.06
CA ILE A 110 -7.89 -2.27 -5.10
C ILE A 110 -9.31 -2.06 -4.59
N VAL A 111 -9.43 -1.82 -3.29
CA VAL A 111 -10.67 -1.56 -2.59
C VAL A 111 -10.55 -0.19 -1.94
N PHE A 112 -11.57 0.64 -2.12
CA PHE A 112 -11.71 1.91 -1.44
C PHE A 112 -12.89 1.80 -0.48
N ASN A 113 -12.73 2.29 0.76
CA ASN A 113 -13.82 2.29 1.72
C ASN A 113 -14.90 3.32 1.35
N MET A 114 -14.45 4.48 0.90
CA MET A 114 -15.27 5.60 0.42
C MET A 114 -14.35 6.53 -0.38
N VAL A 115 -14.83 7.10 -1.47
CA VAL A 115 -14.08 8.09 -2.26
C VAL A 115 -14.91 9.36 -2.36
N LYS A 116 -14.38 10.44 -1.77
CA LYS A 116 -14.95 11.78 -1.83
C LYS A 116 -13.84 12.78 -2.05
N ARG A 117 -14.04 13.73 -2.96
CA ARG A 117 -13.08 14.81 -3.22
C ARG A 117 -12.73 15.58 -1.94
N ASP A 118 -11.47 15.98 -1.85
CA ASP A 118 -10.89 16.78 -0.77
C ASP A 118 -10.93 16.14 0.64
N VAL A 119 -11.31 14.87 0.74
CA VAL A 119 -11.30 14.09 1.98
C VAL A 119 -10.25 12.98 1.88
N PRO A 120 -9.49 12.67 2.94
CA PRO A 120 -8.59 11.52 2.94
C PRO A 120 -9.34 10.23 2.59
N VAL A 121 -8.84 9.50 1.60
CA VAL A 121 -9.40 8.25 1.13
C VAL A 121 -8.60 7.10 1.70
N GLU A 122 -9.27 6.09 2.21
CA GLU A 122 -8.62 4.89 2.75
C GLU A 122 -9.06 3.66 1.97
N GLY A 123 -8.17 2.68 1.91
CA GLY A 123 -8.42 1.47 1.16
C GLY A 123 -7.34 0.41 1.35
N SER A 124 -7.45 -0.64 0.57
CA SER A 124 -6.50 -1.74 0.52
C SER A 124 -6.22 -2.14 -0.92
N PHE A 125 -5.08 -2.77 -1.16
CA PHE A 125 -4.73 -3.32 -2.46
C PHE A 125 -4.07 -4.68 -2.31
N ASN A 126 -4.24 -5.51 -3.33
CA ASN A 126 -3.55 -6.78 -3.50
C ASN A 126 -3.28 -6.96 -4.98
N PHE A 127 -2.05 -6.70 -5.38
CA PHE A 127 -1.58 -6.79 -6.75
C PHE A 127 -0.49 -7.84 -6.92
N VAL A 128 -0.35 -8.34 -8.14
CA VAL A 128 0.65 -9.32 -8.56
C VAL A 128 1.34 -8.82 -9.82
N THR A 129 2.67 -8.90 -9.86
CA THR A 129 3.47 -8.57 -11.05
C THR A 129 3.42 -9.73 -12.07
N PRO A 130 3.86 -9.52 -13.33
CA PRO A 130 3.95 -10.60 -14.30
C PRO A 130 4.87 -11.74 -13.86
N GLU A 131 5.85 -11.46 -13.00
CA GLU A 131 6.77 -12.46 -12.42
C GLU A 131 6.20 -13.18 -11.19
N GLY A 132 4.97 -12.86 -10.77
CA GLY A 132 4.31 -13.48 -9.62
C GLY A 132 4.60 -12.83 -8.27
N GLU A 133 5.29 -11.69 -8.23
CA GLU A 133 5.56 -10.97 -6.98
C GLU A 133 4.27 -10.31 -6.47
N ARG A 134 3.89 -10.57 -5.22
CA ARG A 134 2.72 -9.97 -4.59
C ARG A 134 3.07 -8.65 -3.90
N LYS A 135 2.29 -7.60 -4.20
CA LYS A 135 2.31 -6.30 -3.52
C LYS A 135 0.95 -6.09 -2.87
N GLN A 136 0.90 -6.07 -1.54
CA GLN A 136 -0.36 -5.92 -0.79
C GLN A 136 -0.20 -4.97 0.40
N GLY A 137 -1.29 -4.33 0.80
CA GLY A 137 -1.31 -3.46 1.97
C GLY A 137 -2.57 -2.62 2.08
N THR A 138 -2.61 -1.79 3.12
CA THR A 138 -3.60 -0.73 3.29
C THR A 138 -2.96 0.62 3.01
N PHE A 139 -3.74 1.57 2.51
CA PHE A 139 -3.25 2.90 2.18
C PHE A 139 -4.15 4.00 2.71
N LYS A 140 -3.56 5.18 2.88
CA LYS A 140 -4.27 6.44 3.11
C LYS A 140 -3.84 7.43 2.04
N ALA A 141 -4.77 7.79 1.17
CA ALA A 141 -4.55 8.67 0.06
C ALA A 141 -5.05 10.09 0.36
N ILE A 142 -4.24 11.09 0.03
CA ILE A 142 -4.64 12.50 0.10
C ILE A 142 -4.81 13.02 -1.32
N TRP A 143 -5.89 13.76 -1.54
CA TRP A 143 -6.09 14.50 -2.79
C TRP A 143 -4.98 15.53 -2.96
N GLN A 144 -4.20 15.41 -4.03
CA GLN A 144 -3.35 16.51 -4.43
C GLN A 144 -4.23 17.62 -4.99
N LYS A 145 -3.95 18.86 -4.58
CA LYS A 145 -4.60 20.04 -5.15
C LYS A 145 -4.30 20.06 -6.65
N SER A 146 -5.24 19.58 -7.46
CA SER A 146 -5.13 19.64 -8.90
C SER A 146 -5.41 21.07 -9.36
N GLN A 147 -4.59 21.57 -10.28
CA GLN A 147 -5.00 22.70 -11.10
C GLN A 147 -6.11 22.19 -12.02
N ILE A 148 -7.35 22.62 -11.74
CA ILE A 148 -8.60 22.35 -12.47
C ILE A 148 -8.38 21.53 -13.75
N THR A 149 -8.54 20.21 -13.67
CA THR A 149 -8.49 19.33 -14.84
C THR A 149 -9.87 19.33 -15.48
N ARG A 150 -10.06 20.09 -16.57
CA ARG A 150 -11.28 20.01 -17.39
C ARG A 150 -11.12 18.89 -18.42
N CYS A 151 -11.80 17.79 -18.16
CA CYS A 151 -12.35 16.92 -19.19
C CYS A 151 -13.74 17.49 -19.52
#